data_AF-T1HBV1-F1
#
_entry.id   AF-T1HBV1-F1
#
_cell.length_a   1.000
_cell.length_b   1.000
_cell.length_c   1.000
_cell.angle_alpha   90.00
_cell.angle_beta   90.00
_cell.angle_gamma   90.00
#
_symmetry.space_group_name_H-M   'P 1'
#
loop_
_entity.id
_entity.type
_entity.pdbx_description
1 polymer ?
#
loop_
_entity_poly.entity_id
_entity_poly.type
_entity_poly.pdbx_seq_one_letter_code
_entity_poly.pdbx_strand_id
1 'polypeptide(L)'
;MAQNNIQKIFVSIFVAELLHRVVLLSGSGLSPWALQKDPLAVKRRVAEQTGCHGDLVEDDIAPCLRSKPLRDLLAVHLDPPRFLPGFAPFADGAVLSSTLSTSMQDTGLVGHERHGPGFMLSEFPDRDLLFGLTTTESYLDLSAQDLEFGFNETRRDRILRTYVRNSYYFHLNEIFSTLKNEYTDWEKPVQNPLNVRDSTLEVLSDGHTVSPLIKLGYLHAANGGRTYFMHFRHQSGERDFPQALNFSQGPKTSVNSDYNPADGQ
;
A
#
# COMPACT_ATOMS: atom_id res chain seq x y z
N MET A 1 11.59 -14.31 11.37
CA MET A 1 11.15 -13.92 10.01
C MET A 1 10.33 -12.65 10.17
N ALA A 2 11.01 -11.52 10.42
CA ALA A 2 10.37 -10.24 10.66
C ALA A 2 9.89 -9.71 9.29
N GLN A 3 8.59 -9.55 9.12
CA GLN A 3 8.05 -8.81 7.98
C GLN A 3 8.66 -7.42 8.02
N ASN A 4 9.38 -7.08 6.95
CA ASN A 4 9.84 -5.73 6.66
C ASN A 4 8.61 -4.85 6.47
N ASN A 5 8.05 -4.39 7.59
CA ASN A 5 6.98 -3.40 7.61
C ASN A 5 7.62 -2.06 7.22
N ILE A 6 7.60 -1.76 5.92
CA ILE A 6 7.70 -0.38 5.46
C ILE A 6 6.51 0.33 6.11
N GLN A 7 6.78 1.12 7.15
CA GLN A 7 5.80 2.02 7.75
C GLN A 7 5.44 3.06 6.69
N LYS A 8 4.42 2.76 5.90
CA LYS A 8 3.82 3.70 4.96
C LYS A 8 2.93 4.62 5.79
N ILE A 9 3.45 5.82 6.06
CA ILE A 9 2.80 6.82 6.91
C ILE A 9 1.51 7.27 6.23
N PHE A 10 0.38 7.01 6.88
CA PHE A 10 -0.89 7.62 6.55
C PHE A 10 -0.95 9.01 7.20
N VAL A 11 -0.99 10.06 6.38
CA VAL A 11 -1.23 11.42 6.88
C VAL A 11 -2.74 11.59 7.04
N SER A 12 -3.22 11.67 8.28
CA SER A 12 -4.61 12.01 8.56
C SER A 12 -4.87 13.49 8.23
N ILE A 13 -6.07 13.76 7.69
CA ILE A 13 -6.56 15.11 7.32
C ILE A 13 -6.49 16.08 8.52
N PHE A 14 -6.65 15.58 9.75
CA PHE A 14 -6.55 16.39 10.97
C PHE A 14 -5.14 16.92 11.28
N VAL A 15 -4.11 16.38 10.63
CA VAL A 15 -2.71 16.82 10.78
C VAL A 15 -2.34 17.86 9.71
N ALA A 16 -3.19 18.09 8.70
CA ALA A 16 -2.91 19.01 7.60
C ALA A 16 -2.74 20.46 8.08
N GLU A 17 -3.44 20.90 9.13
CA GLU A 17 -3.26 22.24 9.69
C GLU A 17 -1.85 22.44 10.32
N LEU A 18 -1.24 21.35 10.82
CA LEU A 18 0.05 21.37 11.52
C LEU A 18 1.27 21.23 10.59
N LEU A 19 1.08 20.79 9.34
CA LEU A 19 2.17 20.46 8.42
C LEU A 19 2.25 21.45 7.27
N HIS A 20 3.43 22.01 6.98
CA HIS A 20 3.61 22.94 5.86
C HIS A 20 3.78 22.22 4.51
N ARG A 21 4.28 20.98 4.52
CA ARG A 21 4.59 20.18 3.34
C ARG A 21 4.30 18.71 3.61
N VAL A 22 3.93 17.99 2.56
CA VAL A 22 3.65 16.56 2.59
C VAL A 22 4.59 15.86 1.60
N VAL A 23 5.26 14.80 2.05
CA VAL A 23 6.10 13.94 1.20
C VAL A 23 5.56 12.52 1.24
N LEU A 24 5.11 11.99 0.09
CA LEU A 24 4.58 10.63 -0.04
C LEU A 24 5.52 9.78 -0.90
N LEU A 25 6.09 8.73 -0.35
CA LEU A 25 6.97 7.81 -1.08
C LEU A 25 6.31 6.44 -1.15
N SER A 26 6.09 5.93 -2.37
CA SER A 26 5.66 4.54 -2.60
C SER A 26 4.36 4.15 -1.87
N GLY A 27 3.42 5.09 -1.74
CA GLY A 27 2.12 4.83 -1.13
C GLY A 27 1.26 6.05 -0.89
N SER A 28 -0.07 5.84 -0.85
CA SER A 28 -1.05 6.87 -0.52
C SER A 28 -2.18 6.30 0.35
N GLY A 29 -2.98 7.17 0.96
CA GLY A 29 -4.19 6.77 1.67
C GLY A 29 -5.28 6.13 0.78
N LEU A 30 -5.10 6.17 -0.55
CA LEU A 30 -6.01 5.54 -1.52
C LEU A 30 -5.59 4.12 -1.89
N SER A 31 -4.41 3.67 -1.45
CA SER A 31 -3.95 2.32 -1.74
C SER A 31 -4.85 1.27 -1.09
N PRO A 32 -5.10 0.12 -1.73
CA PRO A 32 -5.96 -0.94 -1.17
C PRO A 32 -5.50 -1.48 0.20
N TRP A 33 -4.22 -1.32 0.51
CA TRP A 33 -3.59 -1.73 1.76
C TRP A 33 -3.53 -0.63 2.83
N ALA A 34 -4.00 0.59 2.55
CA ALA A 34 -3.87 1.72 3.47
C ALA A 34 -4.89 1.70 4.63
N LEU A 35 -6.08 1.13 4.40
CA LEU A 35 -7.17 1.09 5.38
C LEU A 35 -7.65 -0.34 5.64
N GLN A 36 -8.05 -0.62 6.88
CA GLN A 36 -8.68 -1.88 7.26
C GLN A 36 -10.14 -1.90 6.81
N LYS A 37 -10.50 -2.92 6.00
CA LYS A 37 -11.84 -3.13 5.46
C LYS A 37 -12.80 -3.78 6.47
N ASP A 38 -12.28 -4.63 7.36
CA ASP A 38 -13.05 -5.33 8.39
C ASP A 38 -12.38 -5.21 9.77
N PRO A 39 -12.48 -4.04 10.43
CA PRO A 39 -11.87 -3.83 11.73
C PRO A 39 -12.47 -4.72 12.83
N LEU A 40 -13.73 -5.17 12.67
CA LEU A 40 -14.38 -6.05 13.63
C LEU A 40 -13.82 -7.46 13.59
N ALA A 41 -13.50 -8.00 12.40
CA ALA A 41 -12.80 -9.28 12.29
C ALA A 41 -11.41 -9.23 12.95
N VAL A 42 -10.69 -8.11 12.79
CA VAL A 42 -9.40 -7.90 13.48
C VAL A 42 -9.60 -7.86 15.01
N LYS A 43 -10.58 -7.06 15.49
CA LYS A 43 -10.92 -6.98 16.92
C LYS A 43 -11.25 -8.36 17.50
N ARG A 44 -12.00 -9.18 16.77
CA ARG A 44 -12.32 -10.56 17.15
C ARG A 44 -11.09 -11.44 17.27
N ARG A 45 -10.19 -11.38 16.28
CA ARG A 45 -8.96 -12.18 16.30
C ARG A 45 -8.05 -11.81 17.47
N VAL A 46 -7.94 -10.51 17.75
CA VAL A 46 -7.19 -10.00 18.91
C VAL A 46 -7.82 -10.52 20.20
N ALA A 47 -9.13 -10.33 20.39
CA ALA A 47 -9.87 -10.76 21.55
C ALA A 47 -9.71 -12.26 21.85
N GLU A 48 -9.80 -13.11 20.82
CA GLU A 48 -9.61 -14.57 20.89
C GLU A 48 -8.21 -14.93 21.41
N GLN A 49 -7.16 -14.33 20.84
CA GLN A 49 -5.77 -14.69 21.17
C GLN A 49 -5.30 -14.09 22.50
N THR A 50 -5.84 -12.94 22.91
CA THR A 50 -5.49 -12.32 24.19
C THR A 50 -6.38 -12.79 25.34
N GLY A 51 -7.47 -13.52 25.07
CA GLY A 51 -8.47 -13.90 26.06
C GLY A 51 -9.21 -12.69 26.65
N CYS A 52 -9.43 -11.65 25.85
CA CYS A 52 -10.24 -10.48 26.22
C CYS A 52 -11.63 -10.64 25.61
N HIS A 53 -12.57 -11.17 26.39
CA HIS A 53 -13.93 -11.46 25.94
C HIS A 53 -14.89 -10.29 26.23
N GLY A 54 -16.00 -10.25 25.48
CA GLY A 54 -17.06 -9.24 25.58
C GLY A 54 -17.93 -9.25 24.33
N ASP A 55 -18.94 -8.38 24.29
CA ASP A 55 -19.62 -8.03 23.05
C ASP A 55 -18.69 -7.15 22.20
N LEU A 56 -18.10 -7.72 21.16
CA LEU A 56 -17.09 -7.01 20.37
C LEU A 56 -17.67 -5.87 19.52
N VAL A 57 -18.98 -5.75 19.38
CA VAL A 57 -19.59 -4.62 18.69
C VAL A 57 -19.71 -3.44 19.63
N GLU A 58 -20.27 -3.67 20.82
CA GLU A 58 -20.62 -2.60 21.76
C GLU A 58 -19.54 -2.35 22.83
N ASP A 59 -18.80 -3.38 23.26
CA ASP A 59 -17.85 -3.28 24.37
C ASP A 59 -16.49 -2.73 23.94
N ASP A 60 -15.93 -1.83 24.75
CA ASP A 60 -14.53 -1.47 24.70
C ASP A 60 -13.69 -2.52 25.44
N ILE A 61 -12.95 -3.35 24.69
CA ILE A 61 -12.04 -4.35 25.23
C ILE A 61 -10.66 -3.77 25.61
N ALA A 62 -10.41 -2.49 25.35
CA ALA A 62 -9.12 -1.85 25.64
C ALA A 62 -8.69 -1.92 27.11
N PRO A 63 -9.57 -1.81 28.13
CA PRO A 63 -9.19 -1.99 29.53
C PRO A 63 -8.57 -3.38 29.78
N CYS A 64 -9.12 -4.44 29.19
CA CYS A 64 -8.55 -5.77 29.27
C CYS A 64 -7.21 -5.84 28.54
N LEU A 65 -7.12 -5.32 27.31
CA LEU A 65 -5.89 -5.35 26.52
C LEU A 65 -4.73 -4.63 27.22
N ARG A 66 -5.00 -3.50 27.88
CA ARG A 66 -3.99 -2.75 28.67
C ARG A 66 -3.44 -3.55 29.86
N SER A 67 -4.16 -4.56 30.34
CA SER A 67 -3.69 -5.44 31.42
C SER A 67 -2.81 -6.61 30.94
N LYS A 68 -2.77 -6.88 29.63
CA LYS A 68 -1.99 -7.97 29.05
C LYS A 68 -0.51 -7.56 28.94
N PRO A 69 0.43 -8.49 29.17
CA PRO A 69 1.84 -8.17 28.97
C PRO A 69 2.10 -7.90 27.49
N LEU A 70 3.02 -6.98 27.20
CA LEU A 70 3.34 -6.55 25.83
C LEU A 70 3.66 -7.73 24.90
N ARG A 71 4.34 -8.77 25.42
CA ARG A 71 4.68 -9.97 24.65
C ARG A 71 3.44 -10.70 24.11
N ASP A 72 2.34 -10.72 24.86
CA ASP A 72 1.10 -11.41 24.46
C ASP A 72 0.38 -10.58 23.40
N LEU A 73 0.45 -9.24 23.49
CA LEU A 73 -0.09 -8.33 22.47
C LEU A 73 0.70 -8.41 21.16
N LEU A 74 2.04 -8.48 21.23
CA LEU A 74 2.91 -8.62 20.05
C LEU A 74 2.86 -10.02 19.43
N ALA A 75 2.45 -11.04 20.21
CA ALA A 75 2.27 -12.40 19.72
C ALA A 75 0.97 -12.59 18.93
N VAL A 76 0.07 -11.60 18.92
CA VAL A 76 -1.17 -11.69 18.15
C VAL A 76 -0.85 -11.81 16.66
N HIS A 77 -1.24 -12.95 16.09
CA HIS A 77 -1.06 -13.24 14.67
C HIS A 77 -2.35 -13.03 13.90
N LEU A 78 -2.27 -12.19 12.87
CA LEU A 78 -3.34 -12.00 11.90
C LEU A 78 -2.97 -12.69 10.59
N ASP A 79 -3.95 -13.34 9.97
CA ASP A 79 -3.86 -13.92 8.63
C ASP A 79 -4.70 -13.08 7.64
N PRO A 80 -4.28 -11.83 7.32
CA PRO A 80 -5.05 -11.01 6.42
C PRO A 80 -5.09 -11.64 5.01
N PRO A 81 -6.18 -11.45 4.26
CA PRO A 81 -6.20 -11.83 2.85
C PRO A 81 -5.04 -11.16 2.11
N ARG A 82 -4.45 -11.87 1.15
CA ARG A 82 -3.32 -11.35 0.38
C ARG A 82 -3.67 -9.97 -0.21
N PHE A 83 -2.71 -9.07 -0.15
CA PHE A 83 -2.83 -7.67 -0.61
C PHE A 83 -3.66 -6.73 0.25
N LEU A 84 -4.25 -7.21 1.33
CA LEU A 84 -4.96 -6.39 2.32
C LEU A 84 -4.14 -6.29 3.61
N PRO A 85 -4.37 -5.24 4.42
CA PRO A 85 -3.61 -5.06 5.63
C PRO A 85 -4.17 -5.93 6.77
N GLY A 86 -3.29 -6.28 7.72
CA GLY A 86 -3.68 -6.85 9.01
C GLY A 86 -4.12 -5.75 9.97
N PHE A 87 -3.16 -5.16 10.70
CA PHE A 87 -3.43 -3.95 11.47
C PHE A 87 -3.25 -2.71 10.59
N ALA A 88 -4.31 -1.93 10.41
CA ALA A 88 -4.29 -0.67 9.65
C ALA A 88 -5.33 0.30 10.23
N PRO A 89 -5.21 1.62 9.93
CA PRO A 89 -6.24 2.59 10.24
C PRO A 89 -7.59 2.18 9.66
N PHE A 90 -8.68 2.53 10.32
CA PHE A 90 -10.04 2.30 9.85
C PHE A 90 -10.88 3.56 10.06
N ALA A 91 -11.97 3.69 9.32
CA ALA A 91 -12.89 4.81 9.47
C ALA A 91 -13.70 4.65 10.76
N ASP A 92 -13.39 5.51 11.75
CA ASP A 92 -14.01 5.51 13.08
C ASP A 92 -14.99 6.68 13.28
N GLY A 93 -15.07 7.60 12.31
CA GLY A 93 -15.88 8.82 12.36
C GLY A 93 -15.26 9.95 13.21
N ALA A 94 -14.20 9.68 13.96
CA ALA A 94 -13.53 10.66 14.81
C ALA A 94 -12.28 11.24 14.13
N VAL A 95 -11.39 10.37 13.67
CA VAL A 95 -10.13 10.73 12.97
C VAL A 95 -10.25 10.47 11.48
N LEU A 96 -11.06 9.49 11.09
CA LEU A 96 -11.33 9.18 9.69
C LEU A 96 -12.83 9.13 9.46
N SER A 97 -13.32 10.03 8.62
CA SER A 97 -14.75 10.10 8.29
C SER A 97 -15.26 8.75 7.80
N SER A 98 -16.41 8.32 8.31
CA SER A 98 -17.12 7.10 7.87
C SER A 98 -17.51 7.13 6.39
N THR A 99 -17.49 8.30 5.76
CA THR A 99 -17.66 8.44 4.29
C THR A 99 -16.51 7.81 3.51
N LEU A 100 -15.31 7.69 4.09
CA LEU A 100 -14.16 7.04 3.47
C LEU A 100 -14.40 5.53 3.27
N SER A 101 -15.06 4.87 4.23
CA SER A 101 -15.39 3.44 4.16
C SER A 101 -16.41 3.10 3.07
N THR A 102 -17.41 3.96 2.85
CA THR A 102 -18.47 3.72 1.85
C THR A 102 -17.98 4.02 0.43
N SER A 103 -17.11 5.02 0.27
CA SER A 103 -16.72 5.58 -1.02
C SER A 103 -15.43 5.00 -1.62
N MET A 104 -14.66 4.21 -0.85
CA MET A 104 -13.58 3.35 -1.37
C MET A 104 -14.07 2.29 -2.38
N GLN A 105 -15.39 2.16 -2.55
CA GLN A 105 -16.04 1.30 -3.54
C GLN A 105 -16.04 1.91 -4.95
N ASP A 106 -15.81 3.23 -5.07
CA ASP A 106 -15.84 3.94 -6.34
C ASP A 106 -14.42 4.24 -6.85
N THR A 107 -13.82 3.22 -7.46
CA THR A 107 -12.46 3.28 -8.01
C THR A 107 -12.38 4.00 -9.36
N GLY A 108 -13.46 4.67 -9.80
CA GLY A 108 -13.49 5.41 -11.07
C GLY A 108 -12.35 6.42 -11.17
N LEU A 109 -11.60 6.38 -12.27
CA LEU A 109 -10.60 7.38 -12.65
C LEU A 109 -11.25 8.64 -13.28
N VAL A 110 -12.55 8.58 -13.54
CA VAL A 110 -13.29 9.55 -14.36
C VAL A 110 -14.42 10.12 -13.53
N GLY A 111 -14.07 10.99 -12.62
CA GLY A 111 -15.04 11.81 -11.92
C GLY A 111 -14.34 13.06 -11.43
N HIS A 112 -14.63 14.20 -12.04
CA HIS A 112 -14.51 15.52 -11.39
C HIS A 112 -15.48 15.65 -10.20
N GLU A 113 -15.86 14.54 -9.59
CA GLU A 113 -16.74 14.54 -8.45
C GLU A 113 -15.91 15.07 -7.29
N ARG A 114 -16.29 16.26 -6.83
CA ARG A 114 -15.80 16.88 -5.59
C ARG A 114 -16.32 16.13 -4.34
N HIS A 115 -16.52 14.82 -4.48
CA HIS A 115 -17.15 13.94 -3.52
C HIS A 115 -16.42 12.59 -3.61
N GLY A 116 -16.25 11.92 -2.46
CA GLY A 116 -15.56 10.63 -2.38
C GLY A 116 -14.20 10.69 -1.68
N PRO A 117 -13.53 9.54 -1.50
CA PRO A 117 -12.40 9.42 -0.58
C PRO A 117 -11.13 10.00 -1.19
N GLY A 118 -11.01 9.94 -2.52
CA GLY A 118 -9.95 10.58 -3.29
C GLY A 118 -9.89 12.07 -3.02
N PHE A 119 -11.03 12.75 -3.11
CA PHE A 119 -11.12 14.18 -2.90
C PHE A 119 -10.73 14.54 -1.46
N MET A 120 -11.36 13.92 -0.47
CA MET A 120 -11.08 14.16 0.95
C MET A 120 -9.61 13.92 1.33
N LEU A 121 -9.03 12.81 0.86
CA LEU A 121 -7.63 12.47 1.14
C LEU A 121 -6.63 13.32 0.34
N SER A 122 -7.10 14.19 -0.55
CA SER A 122 -6.30 15.18 -1.31
C SER A 122 -6.62 16.63 -0.94
N GLU A 123 -7.50 16.85 0.05
CA GLU A 123 -8.02 18.16 0.43
C GLU A 123 -7.06 18.89 1.38
N PHE A 124 -5.90 19.28 0.86
CA PHE A 124 -4.91 20.10 1.56
C PHE A 124 -4.16 21.05 0.61
N PRO A 125 -4.86 21.80 -0.27
CA PRO A 125 -4.24 22.56 -1.36
C PRO A 125 -3.24 23.62 -0.89
N ASP A 126 -3.35 24.08 0.35
CA ASP A 126 -2.43 25.07 0.93
C ASP A 126 -1.02 24.51 1.21
N ARG A 127 -0.82 23.18 1.14
CA ARG A 127 0.43 22.51 1.49
C ARG A 127 1.14 21.98 0.24
N ASP A 128 2.45 22.12 0.19
CA ASP A 128 3.21 21.57 -0.93
C ASP A 128 3.23 20.05 -0.85
N LEU A 129 2.89 19.37 -1.95
CA LEU A 129 2.96 17.92 -2.05
C LEU A 129 4.15 17.51 -2.93
N LEU A 130 5.08 16.76 -2.36
CA LEU A 130 6.04 15.96 -3.14
C LEU A 130 5.63 14.51 -3.03
N PHE A 131 5.51 13.82 -4.16
CA PHE A 131 5.29 12.39 -4.15
C PHE A 131 6.18 11.66 -5.13
N GLY A 132 6.51 10.42 -4.81
CA GLY A 132 7.39 9.64 -5.67
C GLY A 132 7.19 8.15 -5.63
N LEU A 133 7.59 7.52 -6.73
CA LEU A 133 7.48 6.11 -7.01
C LEU A 133 8.82 5.55 -7.44
N THR A 134 8.94 4.24 -7.29
CA THR A 134 10.01 3.44 -7.88
C THR A 134 9.51 2.70 -9.12
N THR A 135 10.41 2.12 -9.89
CA THR A 135 10.05 1.34 -11.09
C THR A 135 9.25 0.09 -10.75
N THR A 136 9.43 -0.50 -9.56
CA THR A 136 8.69 -1.70 -9.14
C THR A 136 8.33 -1.62 -7.68
N GLU A 137 7.04 -1.40 -7.41
CA GLU A 137 6.49 -1.22 -6.08
C GLU A 137 6.09 -2.55 -5.41
N SER A 138 5.74 -3.55 -6.23
CA SER A 138 5.19 -4.83 -5.77
C SER A 138 6.21 -5.96 -5.66
N TYR A 139 7.51 -5.65 -5.54
CA TYR A 139 8.56 -6.67 -5.41
C TYR A 139 8.29 -7.65 -4.25
N LEU A 140 7.84 -7.11 -3.11
CA LEU A 140 7.56 -7.90 -1.90
C LEU A 140 6.26 -8.72 -1.98
N ASP A 141 5.47 -8.57 -3.05
CA ASP A 141 4.23 -9.33 -3.22
C ASP A 141 4.49 -10.76 -3.73
N LEU A 142 5.71 -11.05 -4.20
CA LEU A 142 6.11 -12.34 -4.72
C LEU A 142 7.10 -13.05 -3.78
N SER A 143 7.09 -14.38 -3.82
CA SER A 143 8.07 -15.18 -3.07
C SER A 143 9.47 -15.05 -3.68
N ALA A 144 10.51 -15.29 -2.89
CA ALA A 144 11.90 -15.30 -3.40
C ALA A 144 12.07 -16.26 -4.59
N GLN A 145 11.42 -17.42 -4.55
CA GLN A 145 11.44 -18.40 -5.65
C GLN A 145 10.76 -17.87 -6.92
N ASP A 146 9.64 -17.15 -6.78
CA ASP A 146 8.96 -16.52 -7.92
C ASP A 146 9.79 -15.40 -8.53
N LEU A 147 10.48 -14.65 -7.67
CA LEU A 147 11.36 -13.57 -8.08
C LEU A 147 12.60 -14.11 -8.80
N GLU A 148 13.13 -15.25 -8.38
CA GLU A 148 14.33 -15.84 -8.98
C GLU A 148 14.03 -16.56 -10.30
N PHE A 149 13.03 -17.44 -10.32
CA PHE A 149 12.79 -18.34 -11.46
C PHE A 149 11.62 -17.93 -12.36
N GLY A 150 10.82 -16.94 -11.93
CA GLY A 150 9.58 -16.60 -12.59
C GLY A 150 8.52 -17.70 -12.45
N PHE A 151 7.42 -17.56 -13.19
CA PHE A 151 6.33 -18.53 -13.15
C PHE A 151 5.47 -18.51 -14.40
N ASN A 152 4.64 -19.55 -14.57
CA ASN A 152 3.76 -19.67 -15.73
C ASN A 152 2.48 -18.83 -15.61
N GLU A 153 1.78 -18.72 -16.74
CA GLU A 153 0.51 -18.00 -16.84
C GLU A 153 -0.58 -18.50 -15.89
N THR A 154 -0.59 -19.81 -15.57
CA THR A 154 -1.54 -20.36 -14.61
C THR A 154 -1.33 -19.77 -13.21
N ARG A 155 -0.06 -19.60 -12.79
CA ARG A 155 0.25 -18.93 -11.52
C ARG A 155 -0.07 -17.44 -11.58
N ARG A 156 0.26 -16.73 -12.67
CA ARG A 156 -0.17 -15.33 -12.91
C ARG A 156 -1.67 -15.19 -12.72
N ASP A 157 -2.46 -16.00 -13.41
CA ASP A 157 -3.93 -15.89 -13.40
C ASP A 157 -4.50 -16.12 -11.99
N ARG A 158 -3.89 -16.99 -11.17
CA ARG A 158 -4.26 -17.17 -9.75
C ARG A 158 -3.92 -15.95 -8.89
N ILE A 159 -2.74 -15.38 -9.09
CA ILE A 159 -2.28 -14.17 -8.41
C ILE A 159 -3.22 -13.00 -8.73
N LEU A 160 -3.47 -12.75 -10.01
CA LEU A 160 -4.32 -11.66 -10.48
C LEU A 160 -5.79 -11.84 -10.05
N ARG A 161 -6.36 -13.04 -10.10
CA ARG A 161 -7.72 -13.27 -9.57
C ARG A 161 -7.82 -12.97 -8.08
N THR A 162 -6.78 -13.31 -7.32
CA THR A 162 -6.73 -13.02 -5.87
C THR A 162 -6.65 -11.52 -5.64
N TYR A 163 -5.80 -10.82 -6.40
CA TYR A 163 -5.69 -9.36 -6.38
C TYR A 163 -7.04 -8.71 -6.69
N VAL A 164 -7.67 -9.08 -7.81
CA VAL A 164 -8.94 -8.48 -8.24
C VAL A 164 -10.05 -8.72 -7.22
N ARG A 165 -10.17 -9.95 -6.70
CA ARG A 165 -11.17 -10.29 -5.68
C ARG A 165 -11.01 -9.50 -4.38
N ASN A 166 -9.77 -9.21 -3.99
CA ASN A 166 -9.50 -8.53 -2.73
C ASN A 166 -9.52 -7.00 -2.88
N SER A 167 -9.22 -6.47 -4.06
CA SER A 167 -9.17 -5.04 -4.33
C SER A 167 -10.50 -4.45 -4.81
N TYR A 168 -11.33 -5.21 -5.53
CA TYR A 168 -12.57 -4.75 -6.15
C TYR A 168 -13.80 -5.52 -5.65
N TYR A 169 -14.99 -4.92 -5.81
CA TYR A 169 -16.27 -5.50 -5.39
C TYR A 169 -17.15 -5.96 -6.56
N PHE A 170 -17.10 -5.25 -7.69
CA PHE A 170 -17.98 -5.46 -8.84
C PHE A 170 -17.18 -5.81 -10.09
N HIS A 171 -17.82 -6.46 -11.06
CA HIS A 171 -17.26 -6.75 -12.40
C HIS A 171 -15.90 -7.48 -12.37
N LEU A 172 -15.72 -8.39 -11.41
CA LEU A 172 -14.44 -9.05 -11.15
C LEU A 172 -13.89 -9.79 -12.38
N ASN A 173 -14.77 -10.39 -13.19
CA ASN A 173 -14.37 -11.16 -14.36
C ASN A 173 -13.92 -10.26 -15.50
N GLU A 174 -14.62 -9.15 -15.70
CA GLU A 174 -14.32 -8.14 -16.71
C GLU A 174 -13.00 -7.43 -16.36
N ILE A 175 -12.86 -6.97 -15.11
CA ILE A 175 -11.63 -6.34 -14.62
C ILE A 175 -10.43 -7.28 -14.78
N PHE A 176 -10.58 -8.54 -14.35
CA PHE A 176 -9.52 -9.54 -14.52
C PHE A 176 -9.13 -9.71 -16.00
N SER A 177 -10.11 -9.79 -16.90
CA SER A 177 -9.87 -9.98 -18.33
C SER A 177 -9.18 -8.76 -18.95
N THR A 178 -9.58 -7.55 -18.55
CA THR A 178 -8.94 -6.30 -19.00
C THR A 178 -7.50 -6.21 -18.51
N LEU A 179 -7.24 -6.46 -17.22
CA LEU A 179 -5.87 -6.44 -16.66
C LEU A 179 -4.98 -7.47 -17.34
N LYS A 180 -5.49 -8.69 -17.56
CA LYS A 180 -4.75 -9.73 -18.28
C LYS A 180 -4.42 -9.28 -19.70
N ASN A 181 -5.36 -8.64 -20.40
CA ASN A 181 -5.15 -8.17 -21.77
C ASN A 181 -4.13 -7.03 -21.85
N GLU A 182 -4.24 -6.05 -20.95
CA GLU A 182 -3.40 -4.85 -20.94
C GLU A 182 -1.92 -5.18 -20.68
N TYR A 183 -1.65 -6.04 -19.70
CA TYR A 183 -0.28 -6.38 -19.29
C TYR A 183 0.22 -7.69 -19.94
N THR A 184 -0.33 -8.08 -21.08
CA THR A 184 0.26 -9.13 -21.90
C THR A 184 1.08 -8.49 -23.01
N ASP A 185 2.37 -8.78 -23.05
CA ASP A 185 3.23 -8.40 -24.18
C ASP A 185 2.87 -9.24 -25.41
N TRP A 186 1.98 -8.69 -26.24
CA TRP A 186 1.49 -9.35 -27.46
C TRP A 186 2.54 -9.45 -28.57
N GLU A 187 3.65 -8.72 -28.48
CA GLU A 187 4.75 -8.81 -29.45
C GLU A 187 5.55 -10.11 -29.27
N LYS A 188 5.47 -10.73 -28.09
CA LYS A 188 6.17 -11.98 -27.76
C LYS A 188 5.19 -13.15 -27.62
N PRO A 189 5.01 -13.99 -28.64
CA PRO A 189 4.06 -15.11 -28.58
C PRO A 189 4.49 -16.20 -27.60
N VAL A 190 5.79 -16.34 -27.32
CA VAL A 190 6.30 -17.27 -26.30
C VAL A 190 6.58 -16.50 -25.02
N GLN A 191 5.77 -16.74 -24.02
CA GLN A 191 5.89 -16.11 -22.71
C GLN A 191 6.91 -16.88 -21.85
N ASN A 192 8.11 -16.29 -21.68
CA ASN A 192 9.12 -16.77 -20.73
C ASN A 192 8.58 -16.59 -19.29
N PRO A 193 8.76 -17.56 -18.38
CA PRO A 193 8.42 -17.40 -16.96
C PRO A 193 8.87 -16.09 -16.31
N LEU A 194 10.01 -15.53 -16.73
CA LEU A 194 10.50 -14.24 -16.24
C LEU A 194 9.69 -13.06 -16.77
N ASN A 195 9.27 -13.09 -18.05
CA ASN A 195 8.40 -12.06 -18.61
C ASN A 195 7.02 -12.08 -17.92
N VAL A 196 6.47 -13.28 -17.69
CA VAL A 196 5.21 -13.43 -16.97
C VAL A 196 5.32 -12.87 -15.55
N ARG A 197 6.43 -13.11 -14.86
CA ARG A 197 6.72 -12.50 -13.55
C ARG A 197 6.77 -10.98 -13.64
N ASP A 198 7.52 -10.43 -14.60
CA ASP A 198 7.73 -8.99 -14.74
C ASP A 198 6.42 -8.26 -15.04
N SER A 199 5.65 -8.74 -16.01
CA SER A 199 4.31 -8.19 -16.29
C SER A 199 3.35 -8.34 -15.10
N THR A 200 3.47 -9.42 -14.32
CA THR A 200 2.67 -9.55 -13.08
C THR A 200 3.07 -8.50 -12.05
N LEU A 201 4.36 -8.21 -11.90
CA LEU A 201 4.87 -7.18 -11.00
C LEU A 201 4.42 -5.79 -11.45
N GLU A 202 4.35 -5.52 -12.75
CA GLU A 202 3.82 -4.27 -13.30
C GLU A 202 2.34 -4.09 -12.93
N VAL A 203 1.47 -5.07 -13.22
CA VAL A 203 0.04 -5.01 -12.87
C VAL A 203 -0.15 -4.73 -11.37
N LEU A 204 0.58 -5.45 -10.52
CA LEU A 204 0.47 -5.33 -9.08
C LEU A 204 1.00 -3.96 -8.60
N SER A 205 2.15 -3.51 -9.11
CA SER A 205 2.73 -2.21 -8.75
C SER A 205 1.78 -1.07 -9.10
N ASP A 206 1.17 -1.18 -10.29
CA ASP A 206 0.26 -0.19 -10.80
C ASP A 206 -1.03 -0.13 -10.00
N GLY A 207 -1.61 -1.29 -9.72
CA GLY A 207 -2.85 -1.41 -8.96
C GLY A 207 -2.72 -1.05 -7.48
N HIS A 208 -1.63 -1.48 -6.81
CA HIS A 208 -1.45 -1.27 -5.38
C HIS A 208 -1.00 0.13 -5.01
N THR A 209 -0.12 0.72 -5.82
CA THR A 209 0.69 1.85 -5.37
C THR A 209 0.69 2.98 -6.38
N VAL A 210 1.04 2.72 -7.65
CA VAL A 210 1.22 3.79 -8.64
C VAL A 210 -0.09 4.50 -8.93
N SER A 211 -1.14 3.78 -9.35
CA SER A 211 -2.42 4.39 -9.71
C SER A 211 -3.06 5.16 -8.54
N PRO A 212 -3.16 4.58 -7.31
CA PRO A 212 -3.66 5.33 -6.16
C PRO A 212 -2.83 6.57 -5.78
N LEU A 213 -1.51 6.52 -5.92
CA LEU A 213 -0.64 7.66 -5.58
C LEU A 213 -0.73 8.76 -6.64
N ILE A 214 -0.71 8.39 -7.92
CA ILE A 214 -0.89 9.33 -9.04
C ILE A 214 -2.28 9.97 -8.97
N LYS A 215 -3.33 9.20 -8.65
CA LYS A 215 -4.68 9.73 -8.46
C LYS A 215 -4.73 10.77 -7.34
N LEU A 216 -4.08 10.51 -6.20
CA LEU A 216 -4.01 11.48 -5.10
C LEU A 216 -3.27 12.75 -5.54
N GLY A 217 -2.10 12.62 -6.17
CA GLY A 217 -1.33 13.76 -6.68
C GLY A 217 -2.10 14.58 -7.73
N TYR A 218 -2.84 13.91 -8.61
CA TYR A 218 -3.70 14.55 -9.60
C TYR A 218 -4.82 15.36 -8.94
N LEU A 219 -5.54 14.78 -7.97
CA LEU A 219 -6.61 15.47 -7.27
C LEU A 219 -6.10 16.67 -6.45
N HIS A 220 -4.95 16.51 -5.79
CA HIS A 220 -4.30 17.62 -5.09
C HIS A 220 -3.94 18.78 -6.03
N ALA A 221 -3.36 18.47 -7.20
CA ALA A 221 -3.05 19.47 -8.23
C ALA A 221 -4.32 20.12 -8.81
N ALA A 222 -5.37 19.32 -9.06
CA ALA A 222 -6.65 19.80 -9.57
C ALA A 222 -7.36 20.74 -8.57
N ASN A 223 -7.09 20.59 -7.27
CA ASN A 223 -7.58 21.47 -6.20
C ASN A 223 -6.72 22.74 -6.02
N GLY A 224 -5.72 22.97 -6.87
CA GLY A 224 -4.85 24.16 -6.85
C GLY A 224 -3.59 24.03 -5.99
N GLY A 225 -3.32 22.83 -5.45
CA GLY A 225 -2.14 22.58 -4.63
C GLY A 225 -0.85 22.47 -5.44
N ARG A 226 0.26 23.02 -4.92
CA ARG A 226 1.58 22.88 -5.53
C ARG A 226 2.08 21.45 -5.38
N THR A 227 2.28 20.78 -6.52
CA THR A 227 2.51 19.34 -6.57
C THR A 227 3.75 19.00 -7.38
N TYR A 228 4.61 18.14 -6.84
CA TYR A 228 5.85 17.67 -7.46
C TYR A 228 5.86 16.15 -7.52
N PHE A 229 6.22 15.60 -8.67
CA PHE A 229 6.32 14.15 -8.89
C PHE A 229 7.78 13.73 -9.11
N MET A 230 8.18 12.63 -8.49
CA MET A 230 9.50 12.03 -8.64
C MET A 230 9.38 10.54 -9.01
N HIS A 231 10.12 10.11 -10.03
CA HIS A 231 10.34 8.69 -10.29
C HIS A 231 11.79 8.32 -9.95
N PHE A 232 11.97 7.49 -8.94
CA PHE A 232 13.25 7.02 -8.47
C PHE A 232 13.65 5.75 -9.21
N ARG A 233 14.81 5.76 -9.87
CA ARG A 233 15.31 4.64 -10.70
C ARG A 233 16.65 4.07 -10.22
N HIS A 234 17.24 4.62 -9.16
CA HIS A 234 18.56 4.20 -8.69
C HIS A 234 18.51 2.86 -7.95
N GLN A 235 19.56 2.05 -8.13
CA GLN A 235 19.73 0.76 -7.46
C GLN A 235 21.07 0.77 -6.75
N SER A 236 21.06 0.51 -5.44
CA SER A 236 22.28 0.34 -4.67
C SER A 236 22.97 -0.96 -5.06
N GLY A 237 24.29 -0.93 -5.24
CA GLY A 237 25.09 -2.13 -5.54
C GLY A 237 25.27 -3.11 -4.37
N GLU A 238 24.62 -2.89 -3.23
CA GLU A 238 24.69 -3.78 -2.06
C GLU A 238 23.82 -5.03 -2.22
N ARG A 239 24.40 -6.16 -1.79
CA ARG A 239 24.19 -7.54 -2.31
C ARG A 239 22.99 -8.30 -1.73
N ASP A 240 22.01 -7.63 -1.15
CA ASP A 240 20.91 -8.33 -0.45
C ASP A 240 19.83 -8.89 -1.39
N PHE A 241 19.86 -8.55 -2.69
CA PHE A 241 18.83 -8.94 -3.66
C PHE A 241 19.41 -9.42 -5.00
N PRO A 242 18.77 -10.38 -5.68
CA PRO A 242 19.25 -10.89 -6.97
C PRO A 242 19.31 -9.79 -8.03
N GLN A 243 20.50 -9.59 -8.60
CA GLN A 243 20.86 -8.53 -9.55
C GLN A 243 20.22 -8.67 -10.95
N ALA A 244 19.42 -9.70 -11.19
CA ALA A 244 18.89 -10.04 -12.51
C ALA A 244 17.81 -9.07 -13.02
N LEU A 245 17.50 -8.00 -12.29
CA LEU A 245 16.32 -7.18 -12.48
C LEU A 245 16.65 -5.72 -12.31
N ASN A 246 16.09 -4.88 -13.18
CA ASN A 246 16.18 -3.44 -13.08
C ASN A 246 15.27 -2.90 -11.94
N PHE A 247 15.47 -3.35 -10.70
CA PHE A 247 14.71 -2.92 -9.53
C PHE A 247 15.38 -1.81 -8.74
N SER A 248 14.71 -0.67 -8.64
CA SER A 248 15.02 0.39 -7.68
C SER A 248 14.13 0.23 -6.45
N GLN A 249 14.73 0.06 -5.27
CA GLN A 249 14.02 0.13 -4.00
C GLN A 249 14.06 1.58 -3.51
N GLY A 250 12.97 2.06 -2.91
CA GLY A 250 12.97 3.35 -2.20
C GLY A 250 14.04 3.34 -1.10
N PRO A 251 14.63 4.50 -0.76
CA PRO A 251 15.77 4.54 0.14
C PRO A 251 15.43 3.91 1.49
N LYS A 252 16.24 2.94 1.93
CA LYS A 252 16.40 2.67 3.36
C LYS A 252 16.86 3.99 3.98
N THR A 253 16.06 4.56 4.87
CA THR A 253 16.45 5.73 5.66
C THR A 253 17.53 5.33 6.68
N SER A 254 18.74 5.13 6.20
CA SER A 254 19.96 5.08 7.01
C SER A 254 20.92 6.13 6.48
N VAL A 255 20.60 7.40 6.74
CA VAL A 255 21.61 8.45 6.71
C VAL A 255 22.37 8.33 8.03
N ASN A 256 23.47 7.57 8.03
CA ASN A 256 24.44 7.62 9.11
C ASN A 256 25.04 9.03 9.12
N SER A 257 24.71 9.78 10.16
CA SER A 257 25.38 11.02 10.53
C SER A 257 26.69 10.67 11.23
N ASP A 258 27.72 10.31 10.47
CA ASP A 258 29.09 10.30 10.96
C ASP A 258 29.87 11.37 10.20
N TYR A 259 29.72 12.62 10.63
CA TYR A 259 30.67 13.70 10.33
C TYR A 259 31.39 14.04 11.62
N ASN A 260 32.64 13.58 11.75
CA ASN A 260 33.55 13.92 12.83
C ASN A 260 34.63 14.85 12.27
N PRO A 261 34.59 16.17 12.53
CA PRO A 261 35.66 17.07 12.12
C PRO A 261 36.65 17.21 13.28
N ALA A 262 37.58 16.28 13.36
CA ALA A 262 38.80 16.44 14.15
C ALA A 262 39.96 15.78 13.40
N ASP A 263 40.41 16.44 12.33
CA ASP A 263 41.77 16.35 11.82
C ASP A 263 41.98 17.49 10.82
N GLY A 264 42.77 18.49 11.20
CA GLY A 264 43.06 19.65 10.35
C GLY A 264 43.77 20.79 11.05
N GLN A 265 45.05 20.57 11.36
CA GLN A 265 46.11 21.53 11.75
C GLN A 265 46.14 22.04 13.19
#